data_AF-A0A1A3SPZ3-F1
#
_entry.id   AF-A0A1A3SPZ3-F1
#
_cell.length_a   1.000
_cell.length_b   1.000
_cell.length_c   1.000
_cell.angle_alpha   90.00
_cell.angle_beta   90.00
_cell.angle_gamma   90.00
#
_symmetry.space_group_name_H-M   'P 1'
#
loop_
_entity.id
_entity.type
_entity.pdbx_description
1 polymer ?
#
loop_
_entity_poly.entity_id
_entity_poly.type
_entity_poly.pdbx_seq_one_letter_code
_entity_poly.pdbx_strand_id
1 'polypeptide(L)'
;MASKSIKLNPEETLAHVNKIAATMAEVSVPGPVPPVTPSATPIDQALNAVAAAAAEKATASSEALAIRGTEHSAASTQAIAAMRTQEDENTTTVNELQADIPDTYITEV
;
A
#
# COMPACT_ATOMS: atom_id res chain seq x y z
N MET A 1 11.26 12.55 25.68
CA MET A 1 10.91 13.10 24.36
C MET A 1 9.40 13.29 24.35
N ALA A 2 8.90 14.51 24.14
CA ALA A 2 7.47 14.75 24.04
C ALA A 2 6.97 14.11 22.74
N SER A 3 6.38 12.92 22.86
CA SER A 3 5.62 12.27 21.81
C SER A 3 4.52 13.24 21.40
N LYS A 4 4.69 13.96 20.29
CA LYS A 4 3.58 14.73 19.72
C LYS A 4 2.47 13.71 19.45
N SER A 5 1.35 13.81 20.17
CA SER A 5 0.14 13.02 19.92
C SER A 5 -0.41 13.39 18.54
N ILE A 6 0.15 12.76 17.51
CA ILE A 6 -0.39 12.84 16.16
C ILE A 6 -1.66 11.99 16.19
N LYS A 7 -2.84 12.63 16.24
CA LYS A 7 -4.11 11.95 15.98
C LYS A 7 -4.10 11.50 14.53
N LEU A 8 -4.04 10.19 14.31
CA LEU A 8 -4.06 9.57 12.99
C LEU A 8 -5.47 9.05 12.75
N ASN A 9 -6.06 9.30 11.58
CA ASN A 9 -7.37 8.73 11.24
C ASN A 9 -7.18 7.36 10.56
N PRO A 10 -7.42 6.24 11.26
CA PRO A 10 -7.19 4.92 10.71
C PRO A 10 -8.16 4.57 9.56
N GLU A 11 -9.36 5.14 9.55
CA GLU A 11 -10.36 4.90 8.49
C GLU A 11 -9.95 5.58 7.18
N GLU A 12 -9.50 6.83 7.25
CA GLU A 12 -8.95 7.55 6.10
C GLU A 12 -7.72 6.83 5.54
N THR A 13 -6.85 6.35 6.43
CA THR A 13 -5.64 5.60 6.03
C THR A 13 -6.01 4.28 5.35
N LEU A 14 -6.99 3.53 5.87
CA LEU A 14 -7.49 2.31 5.23
C LEU A 14 -8.09 2.59 3.84
N ALA A 15 -8.86 3.68 3.71
CA ALA A 15 -9.43 4.05 2.42
C ALA A 15 -8.34 4.34 1.38
N HIS A 16 -7.25 5.01 1.78
CA HIS A 16 -6.10 5.24 0.90
C HIS A 16 -5.36 3.94 0.56
N VAL A 17 -5.16 3.04 1.51
CA VAL A 17 -4.55 1.72 1.26
C VAL A 17 -5.36 0.94 0.24
N ASN A 18 -6.69 0.90 0.40
CA ASN A 18 -7.59 0.24 -0.54
C ASN A 18 -7.53 0.86 -1.94
N LYS A 19 -7.48 2.19 -2.03
CA LYS A 19 -7.35 2.90 -3.32
C LYS A 19 -6.02 2.58 -4.01
N ILE A 20 -4.92 2.54 -3.26
CA ILE A 20 -3.60 2.17 -3.78
C ILE A 20 -3.62 0.71 -4.25
N ALA A 21 -4.19 -0.20 -3.45
CA ALA A 21 -4.31 -1.61 -3.81
C ALA A 21 -5.12 -1.80 -5.10
N ALA A 22 -6.25 -1.09 -5.25
CA ALA A 22 -7.05 -1.10 -6.47
C ALA A 22 -6.24 -0.57 -7.68
N THR A 23 -5.52 0.53 -7.50
CA THR A 23 -4.67 1.10 -8.57
C THR A 23 -3.54 0.14 -8.96
N MET A 24 -2.93 -0.54 -7.98
CA MET A 24 -1.91 -1.56 -8.23
C MET A 24 -2.48 -2.77 -8.99
N ALA A 25 -3.71 -3.19 -8.68
CA ALA A 25 -4.38 -4.26 -9.41
C ALA A 25 -4.63 -3.86 -10.89
N GLU A 26 -5.05 -2.63 -11.16
CA GLU A 26 -5.27 -2.13 -12.53
C GLU A 26 -3.99 -2.10 -13.37
N VAL A 27 -2.84 -1.74 -12.78
CA VAL A 27 -1.55 -1.68 -13.50
C VAL A 27 -0.81 -3.01 -13.57
N SER A 28 -1.29 -4.04 -12.87
CA SER A 28 -0.70 -5.38 -12.86
C SER A 28 -1.21 -6.28 -13.99
N VAL A 29 -1.78 -5.68 -15.05
CA VAL A 29 -2.22 -6.39 -16.25
C VAL A 29 -1.14 -6.30 -17.32
N PRO A 30 -0.79 -7.40 -18.02
CA PRO A 30 0.16 -7.36 -19.12
C PRO A 30 -0.20 -6.31 -20.16
N GLY A 31 0.76 -5.43 -20.44
CA GLY A 31 0.61 -4.41 -21.48
C GLY A 31 0.53 -5.00 -22.88
N PRO A 32 0.15 -4.19 -23.89
CA PRO A 32 0.05 -4.64 -25.28
C PRO A 32 1.42 -5.11 -25.79
N VAL A 33 1.42 -6.24 -26.50
CA VAL A 33 2.61 -6.85 -27.09
C VAL A 33 2.59 -6.70 -28.60
N PRO A 34 3.75 -6.57 -29.27
CA PRO A 34 3.79 -6.52 -30.73
C PRO A 34 3.17 -7.78 -31.35
N PRO A 35 2.37 -7.66 -32.43
CA PRO A 35 1.78 -8.82 -33.08
C PRO A 35 2.84 -9.65 -33.81
N VAL A 36 2.64 -10.96 -33.83
CA VAL A 36 3.53 -11.89 -34.54
C VAL A 36 3.25 -11.79 -36.04
N THR A 37 4.28 -11.55 -36.84
CA THR A 37 4.19 -11.46 -38.30
C THR A 37 4.61 -12.76 -38.98
N PRO A 38 4.05 -13.13 -40.15
CA PRO A 38 4.51 -14.28 -40.92
C PRO A 38 6.00 -14.16 -41.23
N SER A 39 6.77 -15.20 -40.95
CA SER A 39 8.23 -15.14 -41.03
C SER A 39 8.72 -15.47 -42.43
N ALA A 40 8.80 -14.45 -43.30
CA ALA A 40 9.26 -14.60 -44.68
C ALA A 40 10.75 -14.25 -44.84
N THR A 41 11.28 -13.41 -43.96
CA THR A 41 12.66 -12.92 -44.00
C THR A 41 13.36 -13.11 -42.64
N PRO A 42 14.71 -13.09 -42.62
CA PRO A 42 15.47 -13.06 -41.36
C PRO A 42 15.11 -11.87 -40.45
N ILE A 43 14.66 -10.75 -41.02
CA ILE A 43 14.20 -9.59 -40.26
C ILE A 43 12.87 -9.90 -39.55
N ASP A 44 11.95 -10.59 -40.22
CA ASP A 44 10.68 -11.01 -39.61
C ASP A 44 10.91 -12.02 -38.46
N GLN A 45 11.90 -12.89 -38.58
CA GLN A 45 12.31 -13.79 -37.50
C GLN A 45 12.80 -13.01 -36.28
N ALA A 46 13.65 -12.00 -36.50
CA ALA A 46 14.13 -11.12 -35.43
C ALA A 46 12.99 -10.32 -34.79
N LEU A 47 12.07 -9.77 -35.60
CA LEU A 47 10.89 -9.05 -35.11
C LEU A 47 9.98 -9.94 -34.25
N ASN A 48 9.74 -11.19 -34.67
CA ASN A 48 8.96 -12.14 -33.90
C ASN A 48 9.64 -12.54 -32.58
N ALA A 49 10.97 -12.69 -32.59
CA ALA A 49 11.73 -12.96 -31.36
C ALA A 49 11.65 -11.80 -30.37
N VAL A 50 11.71 -10.56 -30.86
CA VAL A 50 11.52 -9.35 -30.03
C VAL A 50 10.09 -9.28 -29.50
N ALA A 51 9.09 -9.59 -30.33
CA ALA A 51 7.68 -9.65 -29.91
C ALA A 51 7.47 -10.69 -28.78
N ALA A 52 8.07 -11.87 -28.91
CA ALA A 52 8.02 -12.91 -27.89
C ALA A 52 8.70 -12.47 -26.58
N ALA A 53 9.89 -11.89 -26.65
CA ALA A 53 10.61 -11.36 -25.49
C ALA A 53 9.84 -10.20 -24.81
N ALA A 54 9.19 -9.35 -25.60
CA ALA A 54 8.34 -8.28 -25.07
C ALA A 54 7.11 -8.84 -24.33
N ALA A 55 6.51 -9.91 -24.86
CA ALA A 55 5.39 -10.59 -24.20
C ALA A 55 5.80 -11.25 -22.88
N GLU A 56 6.93 -11.96 -22.87
CA GLU A 56 7.48 -12.55 -21.65
C GLU A 56 7.75 -11.48 -20.58
N LYS A 57 8.39 -10.37 -20.98
CA LYS A 57 8.68 -9.26 -20.08
C LYS A 57 7.42 -8.58 -19.56
N ALA A 58 6.40 -8.41 -20.40
CA ALA A 58 5.12 -7.83 -19.99
C ALA A 58 4.42 -8.69 -18.94
N THR A 59 4.40 -10.01 -19.13
CA THR A 59 3.86 -10.97 -18.14
C THR A 59 4.65 -10.93 -16.84
N ALA A 60 5.98 -11.07 -16.90
CA ALA A 60 6.82 -11.10 -15.70
C ALA A 60 6.73 -9.79 -14.89
N SER A 61 6.68 -8.63 -15.56
CA SER A 61 6.52 -7.34 -14.90
C SER A 61 5.16 -7.22 -14.22
N SER A 62 4.11 -7.76 -14.85
CA SER A 62 2.74 -7.72 -14.32
C SER A 62 2.59 -8.60 -13.09
N GLU A 63 3.17 -9.81 -13.13
CA GLU A 63 3.22 -10.72 -11.98
C GLU A 63 3.99 -10.11 -10.80
N ALA A 64 5.15 -9.51 -11.07
CA ALA A 64 5.94 -8.87 -10.02
C ALA A 64 5.20 -7.70 -9.35
N LEU A 65 4.46 -6.90 -10.13
CA LEU A 65 3.63 -5.82 -9.60
C LEU A 65 2.44 -6.34 -8.80
N ALA A 66 1.80 -7.43 -9.26
CA ALA A 66 0.69 -8.06 -8.56
C ALA A 66 1.11 -8.55 -7.17
N ILE A 67 2.26 -9.23 -7.07
CA ILE A 67 2.82 -9.71 -5.80
C ILE A 67 3.14 -8.54 -4.87
N ARG A 68 3.80 -7.50 -5.39
CA ARG A 68 4.15 -6.32 -4.58
C ARG A 68 2.91 -5.61 -4.03
N GLY A 69 1.82 -5.58 -4.80
CA GLY A 69 0.56 -4.97 -4.38
C GLY A 69 -0.10 -5.72 -3.22
N THR A 70 -0.11 -7.05 -3.25
CA THR A 70 -0.69 -7.86 -2.17
C THR A 70 0.12 -7.76 -0.89
N GLU A 71 1.46 -7.84 -0.97
CA GLU A 71 2.35 -7.69 0.17
C GLU A 71 2.23 -6.31 0.84
N HIS A 72 2.22 -5.24 0.04
CA HIS A 72 2.15 -3.88 0.56
C HIS A 72 0.79 -3.58 1.21
N SER A 73 -0.31 -4.11 0.63
CA SER A 73 -1.64 -4.00 1.23
C SER A 73 -1.73 -4.72 2.58
N ALA A 74 -1.17 -5.94 2.67
CA ALA A 74 -1.13 -6.70 3.92
C ALA A 74 -0.30 -5.98 5.00
N ALA A 75 0.90 -5.51 4.65
CA ALA A 75 1.76 -4.76 5.56
C ALA A 75 1.10 -3.46 6.05
N SER A 76 0.41 -2.74 5.15
CA SER A 76 -0.29 -1.50 5.49
C SER A 76 -1.46 -1.76 6.45
N THR A 77 -2.22 -2.83 6.22
CA THR A 77 -3.33 -3.23 7.10
C THR A 77 -2.82 -3.61 8.49
N GLN A 78 -1.70 -4.34 8.56
CA GLN A 78 -1.06 -4.70 9.82
C GLN A 78 -0.55 -3.45 10.58
N ALA A 79 0.05 -2.49 9.88
CA ALA A 79 0.48 -1.23 10.48
C ALA A 79 -0.70 -0.45 11.07
N ILE A 80 -1.85 -0.41 10.38
CA ILE A 80 -3.06 0.26 10.88
C ILE A 80 -3.60 -0.44 12.14
N ALA A 81 -3.59 -1.77 12.17
CA ALA A 81 -3.98 -2.52 13.37
C ALA A 81 -3.06 -2.19 14.56
N ALA A 82 -1.74 -2.16 14.36
CA ALA A 82 -0.79 -1.78 15.39
C ALA A 82 -0.98 -0.34 15.89
N MET A 83 -1.30 0.60 14.97
CA MET A 83 -1.57 2.00 15.34
C MET A 83 -2.84 2.14 16.18
N ARG A 84 -3.90 1.36 15.89
CA ARG A 84 -5.12 1.35 16.72
C ARG A 84 -4.85 0.84 18.13
N THR A 85 -4.10 -0.27 18.26
CA THR A 85 -3.69 -0.77 19.57
C THR A 85 -2.91 0.29 20.36
N GLN A 86 -1.99 1.01 19.71
CA GLN A 86 -1.24 2.08 20.36
C GLN A 86 -2.14 3.26 20.77
N GLU A 87 -3.17 3.58 19.98
CA GLU A 87 -4.14 4.64 20.32
C GLU A 87 -5.02 4.26 21.51
N ASP A 88 -5.42 2.99 21.64
CA ASP A 88 -6.16 2.47 22.79
C ASP A 88 -5.31 2.54 24.08
N GLU A 89 -4.03 2.15 23.99
CA GLU A 89 -3.06 2.28 25.09
C GLU A 89 -2.89 3.75 25.51
N ASN A 90 -2.68 4.63 24.53
CA ASN A 90 -2.54 6.07 24.79
C ASN A 90 -3.79 6.66 25.43
N THR A 91 -4.98 6.26 24.98
CA THR A 91 -6.26 6.70 25.54
C THR A 91 -6.41 6.25 26.99
N THR A 92 -6.02 5.00 27.28
CA THR A 92 -6.03 4.45 28.63
C THR A 92 -5.10 5.24 29.55
N THR A 93 -3.84 5.46 29.14
CA THR A 93 -2.87 6.24 29.92
C THR A 93 -3.33 7.68 30.13
N VAL A 94 -3.93 8.33 29.13
CA VAL A 94 -4.46 9.70 29.29
C VAL A 94 -5.60 9.74 30.29
N ASN A 95 -6.52 8.78 30.25
CA ASN A 95 -7.62 8.69 31.21
C ASN A 95 -7.13 8.45 32.64
N GLU A 96 -6.13 7.58 32.82
CA GLU A 96 -5.48 7.33 34.11
C GLU A 96 -4.78 8.59 34.65
N LEU A 97 -4.02 9.29 33.80
CA LEU A 97 -3.37 10.55 34.18
C LEU A 97 -4.36 11.66 34.52
N GLN A 98 -5.53 11.72 33.87
CA GLN A 98 -6.59 12.67 34.21
C GLN A 98 -7.24 12.36 35.56
N ALA A 99 -7.40 11.08 35.91
CA ALA A 99 -7.92 10.67 37.21
C ALA A 99 -6.97 11.02 38.37
N ASP A 100 -5.67 11.08 38.10
CA ASP A 100 -4.62 11.45 39.08
C ASP A 100 -4.42 12.97 39.23
N ILE A 101 -5.19 13.81 38.52
CA ILE A 101 -5.17 15.27 38.73
C ILE A 101 -6.08 15.59 39.93
N PRO A 102 -5.56 16.01 41.09
CA PRO A 102 -6.41 16.43 42.19
C PRO A 102 -7.18 17.70 41.80
N ASP A 103 -8.50 17.71 42.07
CA ASP A 103 -9.44 18.81 41.78
C ASP A 103 -8.98 20.20 42.26
N THR A 104 -7.98 20.26 43.15
CA THR A 104 -7.40 21.49 43.69
C THR A 104 -6.73 22.40 42.66
N TYR A 105 -6.37 21.90 41.47
CA TYR A 105 -5.80 22.73 40.38
C TYR A 105 -6.82 23.21 39.34
N ILE A 106 -8.10 22.81 39.46
CA ILE A 106 -9.21 23.33 38.65
C ILE A 106 -9.84 24.50 39.43
N THR A 107 -9.06 25.55 39.70
CA THR A 107 -9.60 26.83 40.17
C THR A 107 -9.37 27.91 39.11
N GLU A 108 -10.51 28.43 38.63
CA GLU A 108 -10.78 29.64 37.84
C GLU A 108 -9.60 30.48 37.34
N VAL A 109 -9.58 30.68 36.01
CA VAL A 109 -9.23 31.97 35.38
C VAL A 109 -10.33 32.33 34.40
#